data_AF-A0A3D6EML1-F1
#
_entry.id   AF-A0A3D6EML1-F1
#
_cell.length_a   1.000
_cell.length_b   1.000
_cell.length_c   1.000
_cell.angle_alpha   90.00
_cell.angle_beta   90.00
_cell.angle_gamma   90.00
#
_symmetry.space_group_name_H-M   'P 1'
#
loop_
_entity.id
_entity.type
_entity.pdbx_description
1 polymer ?
#
loop_
_entity_poly.entity_id
_entity_poly.type
_entity_poly.pdbx_seq_one_letter_code
_entity_poly.pdbx_strand_id
1 'polypeptide(L)'
;MLSLASLLLVPAFVGCGGDEIPTTAPAAAKEPADILYHLQYLAVRKDYKHAALIAPITPDVVFPSARQMHMDAKALGISLTPEELKGLGIEHLAAKLDELPGGPDAVNFPDYTVKDARLAYNAGIYRLTKGFTAKSWGKMRHMGITDNTAARQFGSQTVVKDMTLGFDGTKILSVSCLKKPDGTYGVSFMRYLVSLQGLKQ
;
A
#
# COMPACT_ATOMS: atom_id res chain seq x y z
N MET A 1 -22.96 -42.01 27.13
CA MET A 1 -22.28 -41.46 25.94
C MET A 1 -21.82 -40.05 26.27
N LEU A 2 -20.56 -39.87 26.68
CA LEU A 2 -20.00 -38.54 26.93
C LEU A 2 -19.31 -38.06 25.65
N SER A 3 -19.75 -36.91 25.15
CA SER A 3 -19.21 -36.22 23.98
C SER A 3 -17.79 -35.73 24.27
N LEU A 4 -16.83 -36.15 23.44
CA LEU A 4 -15.47 -35.63 23.44
C LEU A 4 -15.50 -34.15 23.01
N ALA A 5 -15.31 -33.26 23.97
CA ALA A 5 -14.86 -31.90 23.70
C ALA A 5 -13.40 -31.99 23.23
N SER A 6 -13.18 -31.99 21.92
CA SER A 6 -11.87 -31.78 21.32
C SER A 6 -11.43 -30.33 21.61
N LEU A 7 -10.69 -30.15 22.70
CA LEU A 7 -9.81 -28.99 22.88
C LEU A 7 -8.78 -29.01 21.75
N LEU A 8 -9.05 -28.24 20.70
CA LEU A 8 -8.02 -27.84 19.74
C LEU A 8 -7.04 -26.93 20.47
N LEU A 9 -5.95 -27.54 20.94
CA LEU A 9 -4.70 -26.87 21.28
C LEU A 9 -4.27 -26.04 20.08
N VAL A 10 -4.61 -24.75 20.10
CA VAL A 10 -3.94 -23.76 19.26
C VAL A 10 -2.49 -23.73 19.75
N PRO A 11 -1.49 -24.01 18.91
CA PRO A 11 -0.11 -23.83 19.31
C PRO A 11 0.09 -22.33 19.59
N ALA A 12 0.29 -22.00 20.86
CA ALA A 12 0.80 -20.70 21.26
C ALA A 12 2.19 -20.57 20.62
N PHE A 13 2.28 -19.78 19.55
CA PHE A 13 3.55 -19.38 18.98
C PHE A 13 4.28 -18.53 20.02
N VAL A 14 5.16 -19.16 20.79
CA VAL A 14 6.20 -18.47 21.56
C VAL A 14 7.25 -18.02 20.54
N GLY A 15 7.00 -16.88 19.91
CA GLY A 15 7.99 -16.17 19.10
C GLY A 15 8.81 -15.25 19.99
N CYS A 16 10.05 -15.62 20.28
CA CYS A 16 11.02 -14.73 20.89
C CYS A 16 11.22 -13.46 20.01
N GLY A 17 10.72 -12.32 20.48
CA GLY A 17 11.41 -11.02 20.38
C GLY A 17 11.64 -10.42 18.98
N GLY A 18 10.70 -10.54 18.06
CA GLY A 18 10.66 -9.72 16.84
C GLY A 18 9.25 -9.21 16.64
N ASP A 19 9.08 -7.89 16.49
CA ASP A 19 7.79 -7.23 16.26
C ASP A 19 6.90 -8.05 15.29
N GLU A 20 5.68 -8.38 15.72
CA GLU A 20 4.75 -9.28 15.01
C GLU A 20 4.28 -8.67 13.68
N ILE A 21 5.00 -8.97 12.59
CA ILE A 21 4.53 -8.69 11.23
C ILE A 21 3.54 -9.78 10.83
N PRO A 22 2.36 -9.43 10.26
CA PRO A 22 1.42 -10.43 9.77
C PRO A 22 2.07 -11.46 8.83
N THR A 23 2.00 -12.73 9.20
CA THR A 23 2.47 -13.85 8.38
C THR A 23 1.37 -14.44 7.49
N THR A 24 0.11 -14.13 7.82
CA THR A 24 -1.10 -14.46 7.07
C THR A 24 -1.72 -13.20 6.48
N ALA A 25 -2.44 -13.35 5.36
CA ALA A 25 -3.06 -12.22 4.69
C ALA A 25 -4.10 -11.57 5.64
N PRO A 26 -4.02 -10.26 5.89
CA PRO A 26 -5.00 -9.56 6.71
C PRO A 26 -6.41 -9.64 6.13
N ALA A 27 -7.41 -9.58 7.02
CA ALA A 27 -8.80 -9.36 6.63
C ALA A 27 -8.96 -7.99 5.96
N ALA A 28 -10.10 -7.77 5.28
CA ALA A 28 -10.36 -6.49 4.63
C ALA A 28 -10.30 -5.31 5.63
N ALA A 29 -9.60 -4.24 5.26
CA ALA A 29 -9.40 -3.06 6.08
C ALA A 29 -10.73 -2.33 6.37
N LYS A 30 -11.23 -2.39 7.61
CA LYS A 30 -12.47 -1.72 8.02
C LYS A 30 -12.20 -0.33 8.59
N GLU A 31 -10.99 -0.09 9.05
CA GLU A 31 -10.48 1.20 9.52
C GLU A 31 -9.22 1.62 8.75
N PRO A 32 -8.87 2.92 8.68
CA PRO A 32 -7.63 3.37 8.03
C PRO A 32 -6.38 2.72 8.63
N ALA A 33 -6.38 2.49 9.95
CA ALA A 33 -5.29 1.85 10.67
C ALA A 33 -5.00 0.42 10.16
N ASP A 34 -6.01 -0.29 9.65
CA ASP A 34 -5.86 -1.67 9.18
C ASP A 34 -4.95 -1.75 7.95
N ILE A 35 -4.83 -0.66 7.18
CA ILE A 35 -3.93 -0.56 6.02
C ILE A 35 -2.47 -0.85 6.41
N LEU A 36 -2.06 -0.50 7.63
CA LEU A 36 -0.70 -0.80 8.10
C LEU A 36 -0.40 -2.31 8.03
N TYR A 37 -1.34 -3.16 8.46
CA TYR A 37 -1.15 -4.62 8.43
C TYR A 37 -1.02 -5.15 7.01
N HIS A 38 -1.77 -4.59 6.06
CA HIS A 38 -1.64 -4.96 4.65
C HIS A 38 -0.28 -4.56 4.05
N LEU A 39 0.23 -3.37 4.39
CA LEU A 39 1.54 -2.91 3.94
C LEU A 39 2.66 -3.75 4.56
N GLN A 40 2.57 -4.07 5.86
CA GLN A 40 3.51 -4.95 6.55
C GLN A 40 3.51 -6.36 5.94
N TYR A 41 2.33 -6.93 5.66
CA TYR A 41 2.18 -8.21 4.98
C TYR A 41 2.84 -8.19 3.60
N LEU A 42 2.52 -7.17 2.78
CA LEU A 42 3.07 -7.00 1.44
C LEU A 42 4.60 -6.90 1.46
N ALA A 43 5.16 -6.15 2.42
CA ALA A 43 6.60 -5.97 2.57
C ALA A 43 7.34 -7.29 2.86
N VAL A 44 6.78 -8.13 3.74
CA VAL A 44 7.45 -9.35 4.20
C VAL A 44 7.18 -10.53 3.28
N ARG A 45 5.94 -10.70 2.85
CA ARG A 45 5.52 -11.88 2.07
C ARG A 45 5.76 -11.73 0.59
N LYS A 46 5.94 -10.49 0.10
CA LYS A 46 6.08 -10.18 -1.32
C LYS A 46 4.94 -10.80 -2.17
N ASP A 47 3.75 -10.90 -1.59
CA ASP A 47 2.55 -11.32 -2.32
C ASP A 47 2.04 -10.14 -3.14
N TYR A 48 2.54 -10.03 -4.38
CA TYR A 48 2.24 -8.94 -5.30
C TYR A 48 0.74 -8.75 -5.56
N LYS A 49 -0.05 -9.82 -5.46
CA LYS A 49 -1.50 -9.77 -5.68
C LYS A 49 -2.22 -9.13 -4.51
N HIS A 50 -1.62 -9.11 -3.32
CA HIS A 50 -2.20 -8.53 -2.12
C HIS A 50 -2.46 -7.03 -2.24
N ALA A 51 -1.62 -6.31 -3.00
CA ALA A 51 -1.79 -4.88 -3.23
C ALA A 51 -3.16 -4.54 -3.84
N ALA A 52 -3.74 -5.45 -4.63
CA ALA A 52 -5.07 -5.25 -5.23
C ALA A 52 -6.21 -5.20 -4.19
N LEU A 53 -6.02 -5.79 -3.00
CA LEU A 53 -7.02 -5.77 -1.92
C LEU A 53 -7.14 -4.40 -1.26
N ILE A 54 -6.04 -3.64 -1.26
CA ILE A 54 -5.93 -2.29 -0.72
C ILE A 54 -5.80 -1.22 -1.81
N ALA A 55 -6.02 -1.56 -3.08
CA ALA A 55 -6.12 -0.57 -4.14
C ALA A 55 -7.52 0.07 -4.16
N PRO A 56 -7.65 1.34 -4.57
CA PRO A 56 -8.95 1.96 -4.73
C PRO A 56 -9.61 1.39 -5.99
N ILE A 57 -10.94 1.27 -5.96
CA ILE A 57 -11.70 0.67 -7.08
C ILE A 57 -11.88 1.68 -8.24
N THR A 58 -11.76 2.99 -7.96
CA THR A 58 -12.16 4.06 -8.88
C THR A 58 -11.01 4.48 -9.83
N PRO A 59 -11.18 4.38 -11.17
CA PRO A 59 -10.10 4.63 -12.15
C PRO A 59 -9.52 6.06 -12.15
N ASP A 60 -10.32 7.04 -11.75
CA ASP A 60 -10.00 8.47 -11.66
C ASP A 60 -8.85 8.76 -10.68
N VAL A 61 -8.73 7.99 -9.60
CA VAL A 61 -7.64 8.10 -8.63
C VAL A 61 -6.43 7.24 -9.04
N VAL A 62 -6.66 6.13 -9.75
CA VAL A 62 -5.66 5.11 -10.04
C VAL A 62 -4.55 5.63 -10.96
N PHE A 63 -4.87 6.36 -12.04
CA PHE A 63 -3.84 6.80 -13.00
C PHE A 63 -2.89 7.88 -12.44
N PRO A 64 -3.38 9.05 -11.96
CA PRO A 64 -2.51 10.10 -11.45
C PRO A 64 -1.70 9.66 -10.22
N SER A 65 -2.31 8.88 -9.32
CA SER A 65 -1.61 8.38 -8.14
C SER A 65 -0.58 7.30 -8.49
N ALA A 66 -0.86 6.41 -9.45
CA ALA A 66 0.14 5.43 -9.89
C ALA A 66 1.39 6.14 -10.44
N ARG A 67 1.19 7.11 -11.33
CA ARG A 67 2.26 7.93 -11.90
C ARG A 67 3.08 8.59 -10.80
N GLN A 68 2.42 9.30 -9.88
CA GLN A 68 3.09 10.04 -8.82
C GLN A 68 3.86 9.09 -7.88
N MET A 69 3.29 7.94 -7.50
CA MET A 69 3.99 6.96 -6.66
C MET A 69 5.26 6.43 -7.34
N HIS A 70 5.24 6.20 -8.65
CA HIS A 70 6.43 5.77 -9.39
C HIS A 70 7.48 6.87 -9.55
N MET A 71 7.06 8.12 -9.76
CA MET A 71 7.95 9.28 -9.76
C MET A 71 8.64 9.47 -8.40
N ASP A 72 7.88 9.40 -7.31
CA ASP A 72 8.40 9.52 -5.94
C ASP A 72 9.38 8.37 -5.64
N ALA A 73 9.02 7.14 -5.99
CA ALA A 73 9.90 5.99 -5.81
C ALA A 73 11.21 6.13 -6.62
N LYS A 74 11.15 6.66 -7.85
CA LYS A 74 12.33 6.94 -8.67
C LYS A 74 13.22 8.00 -8.02
N ALA A 75 12.64 9.08 -7.50
CA ALA A 75 13.37 10.14 -6.80
C ALA A 75 14.09 9.62 -5.53
N LEU A 76 13.51 8.59 -4.88
CA LEU A 76 14.11 7.91 -3.73
C LEU A 76 15.12 6.81 -4.12
N GLY A 77 15.33 6.56 -5.42
CA GLY A 77 16.23 5.51 -5.91
C GLY A 77 15.68 4.08 -5.73
N ILE A 78 14.38 3.91 -5.47
CA ILE A 78 13.75 2.60 -5.34
C ILE A 78 13.35 2.07 -6.72
N SER A 79 13.92 0.96 -7.16
CA SER A 79 13.60 0.31 -8.43
C SER A 79 12.90 -1.05 -8.24
N LEU A 80 12.18 -1.48 -9.28
CA LEU A 80 11.66 -2.85 -9.39
C LEU A 80 12.65 -3.71 -10.17
N THR A 81 12.93 -4.93 -9.71
CA THR A 81 13.74 -5.89 -10.45
C THR A 81 12.93 -6.53 -11.58
N PRO A 82 13.57 -7.18 -12.57
CA PRO A 82 12.86 -7.94 -13.60
C PRO A 82 11.88 -8.99 -13.03
N GLU A 83 12.26 -9.67 -11.94
CA GLU A 83 11.42 -10.67 -11.27
C GLU A 83 10.20 -10.04 -10.58
N GLU A 84 10.37 -8.86 -9.98
CA GLU A 84 9.28 -8.11 -9.37
C GLU A 84 8.31 -7.58 -10.44
N LEU A 85 8.84 -7.03 -11.54
CA LEU A 85 8.03 -6.60 -12.69
C LEU A 85 7.17 -7.76 -13.23
N LYS A 86 7.77 -8.95 -13.35
CA LYS A 86 7.08 -10.18 -13.74
C LYS A 86 6.04 -10.65 -12.74
N GLY A 87 6.36 -10.63 -11.45
CA GLY A 87 5.42 -10.99 -10.40
C GLY A 87 4.21 -10.05 -10.30
N LEU A 88 4.42 -8.77 -10.66
CA LEU A 88 3.38 -7.74 -10.73
C LEU A 88 2.62 -7.73 -12.06
N GLY A 89 3.11 -8.42 -13.09
CA GLY A 89 2.51 -8.49 -14.42
C GLY A 89 2.55 -7.16 -15.18
N ILE A 90 3.64 -6.40 -15.01
CA ILE A 90 3.83 -5.06 -15.60
C ILE A 90 5.13 -4.95 -16.42
N GLU A 91 5.69 -6.06 -16.90
CA GLU A 91 6.93 -6.04 -17.68
C GLU A 91 6.83 -5.11 -18.90
N HIS A 92 5.67 -5.09 -19.57
CA HIS A 92 5.38 -4.24 -20.72
C HIS A 92 5.31 -2.75 -20.38
N LEU A 93 5.18 -2.39 -19.10
CA LEU A 93 5.07 -1.01 -18.62
C LEU A 93 6.36 -0.49 -18.01
N ALA A 94 7.39 -1.33 -17.82
CA ALA A 94 8.57 -1.02 -17.01
C ALA A 94 9.26 0.31 -17.38
N ALA A 95 9.33 0.64 -18.67
CA ALA A 95 9.96 1.86 -19.17
C ALA A 95 9.09 3.12 -19.08
N LYS A 96 7.81 3.00 -18.73
CA LYS A 96 6.82 4.08 -18.83
C LYS A 96 6.08 4.38 -17.52
N LEU A 97 6.47 3.75 -16.41
CA LEU A 97 5.77 3.84 -15.12
C LEU A 97 5.70 5.27 -14.54
N ASP A 98 6.69 6.12 -14.83
CA ASP A 98 6.73 7.54 -14.44
C ASP A 98 6.12 8.48 -15.49
N GLU A 99 5.81 7.95 -16.67
CA GLU A 99 5.20 8.65 -17.81
C GLU A 99 3.72 8.26 -17.99
N LEU A 100 3.14 7.53 -17.04
CA LEU A 100 1.72 7.16 -17.06
C LEU A 100 0.85 8.41 -17.21
N PRO A 101 -0.24 8.33 -18.00
CA PRO A 101 -1.06 9.49 -18.26
C PRO A 101 -1.71 10.02 -16.97
N GLY A 102 -1.73 11.34 -16.83
CA GLY A 102 -2.42 12.03 -15.73
C GLY A 102 -3.62 12.83 -16.24
N GLY A 103 -4.58 13.08 -15.36
CA GLY A 103 -5.74 13.93 -15.64
C GLY A 103 -6.88 13.25 -16.41
N PRO A 104 -7.91 14.03 -16.82
CA PRO A 104 -9.13 13.52 -17.45
C PRO A 104 -8.90 12.78 -18.77
N ASP A 105 -7.80 13.08 -19.47
CA ASP A 105 -7.48 12.50 -20.77
C ASP A 105 -6.82 11.10 -20.68
N ALA A 106 -6.54 10.61 -19.46
CA ALA A 106 -6.00 9.28 -19.24
C ALA A 106 -6.91 8.15 -19.77
N VAL A 107 -8.20 8.42 -19.93
CA VAL A 107 -9.19 7.45 -20.44
C VAL A 107 -9.06 7.23 -21.96
N ASN A 108 -8.40 8.15 -22.68
CA ASN A 108 -8.29 8.15 -24.14
C ASN A 108 -6.86 7.90 -24.64
N PHE A 109 -5.94 7.51 -23.77
CA PHE A 109 -4.54 7.31 -24.15
C PHE A 109 -4.37 6.03 -25.01
N PRO A 110 -3.89 6.14 -26.27
CA PRO A 110 -4.06 5.10 -27.28
C PRO A 110 -3.32 3.76 -27.05
N ASP A 111 -2.57 3.60 -25.96
CA ASP A 111 -1.81 2.38 -25.65
C ASP A 111 -1.97 1.88 -24.20
N TYR A 112 -2.94 2.42 -23.43
CA TYR A 112 -3.12 2.10 -22.00
C TYR A 112 -4.54 1.69 -21.65
N THR A 113 -4.69 0.51 -21.03
CA THR A 113 -5.99 0.01 -20.57
C THR A 113 -6.23 0.31 -19.09
N VAL A 114 -7.50 0.34 -18.65
CA VAL A 114 -7.87 0.40 -17.21
C VAL A 114 -7.21 -0.74 -16.40
N LYS A 115 -6.97 -1.88 -17.03
CA LYS A 115 -6.25 -3.01 -16.43
C LYS A 115 -4.80 -2.64 -16.15
N ASP A 116 -4.10 -2.04 -17.11
CA ASP A 116 -2.71 -1.61 -16.95
C ASP A 116 -2.57 -0.54 -15.87
N ALA A 117 -3.54 0.40 -15.80
CA ALA A 117 -3.60 1.40 -14.74
C ALA A 117 -3.63 0.76 -13.35
N ARG A 118 -4.48 -0.24 -13.16
CA ARG A 118 -4.62 -0.96 -11.89
C ARG A 118 -3.35 -1.75 -11.55
N LEU A 119 -2.74 -2.39 -12.54
CA LEU A 119 -1.49 -3.12 -12.34
C LEU A 119 -0.34 -2.18 -11.97
N ALA A 120 -0.20 -1.07 -12.69
CA ALA A 120 0.78 -0.03 -12.37
C ALA A 120 0.53 0.57 -10.98
N TYR A 121 -0.72 0.84 -10.60
CA TYR A 121 -1.05 1.33 -9.26
C TYR A 121 -0.63 0.36 -8.15
N ASN A 122 -0.98 -0.93 -8.31
CA ASN A 122 -0.57 -1.98 -7.38
C ASN A 122 0.95 -2.07 -7.28
N ALA A 123 1.63 -1.95 -8.41
CA ALA A 123 3.09 -1.89 -8.47
C ALA A 123 3.65 -0.64 -7.77
N GLY A 124 2.96 0.51 -7.83
CA GLY A 124 3.33 1.73 -7.12
C GLY A 124 3.29 1.54 -5.59
N ILE A 125 2.21 0.94 -5.07
CA ILE A 125 2.09 0.58 -3.65
C ILE A 125 3.25 -0.34 -3.24
N TYR A 126 3.48 -1.41 -4.01
CA TYR A 126 4.56 -2.36 -3.72
C TYR A 126 5.94 -1.69 -3.77
N ARG A 127 6.20 -0.92 -4.82
CA ARG A 127 7.48 -0.24 -5.04
C ARG A 127 7.81 0.70 -3.89
N LEU A 128 6.85 1.50 -3.43
CA LEU A 128 7.06 2.37 -2.26
C LEU A 128 7.21 1.56 -0.96
N THR A 129 6.58 0.40 -0.84
CA THR A 129 6.71 -0.48 0.33
C THR A 129 8.13 -1.07 0.45
N LYS A 130 8.78 -1.35 -0.68
CA LYS A 130 10.13 -1.94 -0.76
C LYS A 130 11.24 -1.04 -0.20
N GLY A 131 11.01 0.26 -0.04
CA GLY A 131 12.03 1.19 0.49
C GLY A 131 12.45 0.92 1.94
N PHE A 132 11.79 -0.01 2.64
CA PHE A 132 12.13 -0.42 4.00
C PHE A 132 12.37 -1.93 4.11
N THR A 133 13.22 -2.31 5.07
CA THR A 133 13.43 -3.70 5.44
C THR A 133 12.22 -4.28 6.17
N ALA A 134 12.09 -5.61 6.18
CA ALA A 134 11.09 -6.30 7.00
C ALA A 134 11.17 -5.85 8.47
N LYS A 135 12.38 -5.73 9.02
CA LYS A 135 12.61 -5.24 10.39
C LYS A 135 12.05 -3.83 10.62
N SER A 136 12.28 -2.92 9.68
CA SER A 136 11.74 -1.55 9.74
C SER A 136 10.21 -1.55 9.69
N TRP A 137 9.61 -2.38 8.82
CA TRP A 137 8.16 -2.58 8.78
C TRP A 137 7.60 -3.19 10.07
N GLY A 138 8.35 -4.07 10.74
CA GLY A 138 7.99 -4.62 12.04
C GLY A 138 7.87 -3.56 13.12
N LYS A 139 8.71 -2.52 13.08
CA LYS A 139 8.64 -1.39 14.04
C LYS A 139 7.58 -0.36 13.69
N MET A 140 7.12 -0.33 12.44
CA MET A 140 6.20 0.69 11.95
C MET A 140 4.90 0.66 12.76
N ARG A 141 4.41 1.83 13.17
CA ARG A 141 3.14 2.06 13.84
C ARG A 141 2.43 3.23 13.20
N HIS A 142 1.10 3.30 13.32
CA HIS A 142 0.39 4.53 12.99
C HIS A 142 0.64 5.57 14.10
N MET A 143 1.00 6.79 13.73
CA MET A 143 1.33 7.90 14.62
C MET A 143 0.23 8.98 14.67
N GLY A 144 -0.87 8.75 13.97
CA GLY A 144 -2.01 9.66 13.89
C GLY A 144 -2.77 9.47 12.60
N ILE A 145 -4.07 9.72 12.66
CA ILE A 145 -5.00 9.67 11.53
C ILE A 145 -5.78 10.98 11.54
N THR A 146 -5.83 11.66 10.41
CA THR A 146 -6.51 12.96 10.26
C THR A 146 -7.47 12.95 9.08
N ASP A 147 -8.51 13.76 9.15
CA ASP A 147 -9.41 13.94 8.01
C ASP A 147 -8.70 14.72 6.91
N ASN A 148 -8.63 14.13 5.71
CA ASN A 148 -8.23 14.87 4.53
C ASN A 148 -9.46 15.61 3.99
N THR A 149 -9.61 16.86 4.44
CA THR A 149 -10.76 17.71 4.09
C THR A 149 -10.57 18.50 2.80
N ALA A 150 -9.39 18.43 2.17
CA ALA A 150 -9.08 19.23 0.98
C ALA A 150 -10.04 18.95 -0.19
N ALA A 151 -10.39 17.68 -0.43
CA ALA A 151 -11.34 17.31 -1.48
C ALA A 151 -12.79 17.69 -1.15
N ARG A 152 -13.15 17.76 0.15
CA ARG A 152 -14.49 18.19 0.59
C ARG A 152 -14.75 19.66 0.27
N GLN A 153 -13.69 20.49 0.23
CA GLN A 153 -13.78 21.91 -0.17
C GLN A 153 -14.23 22.08 -1.63
N PHE A 154 -14.08 21.05 -2.46
CA PHE A 154 -14.52 21.01 -3.85
C PHE A 154 -15.77 20.13 -4.06
N GLY A 155 -16.52 19.83 -2.99
CA GLY A 155 -17.79 19.09 -3.05
C GLY A 155 -17.66 17.56 -3.15
N SER A 156 -16.45 17.00 -3.04
CA SER A 156 -16.26 15.55 -3.01
C SER A 156 -16.86 14.95 -1.73
N GLN A 157 -17.68 13.91 -1.90
CA GLN A 157 -18.23 13.10 -0.80
C GLN A 157 -17.28 11.96 -0.39
N THR A 158 -16.16 11.79 -1.10
CA THR A 158 -15.21 10.72 -0.84
C THR A 158 -14.54 10.93 0.52
N VAL A 159 -14.66 9.93 1.40
CA VAL A 159 -14.00 9.96 2.71
C VAL A 159 -12.55 9.55 2.52
N VAL A 160 -11.65 10.51 2.73
CA VAL A 160 -10.20 10.29 2.74
C VAL A 160 -9.65 10.64 4.12
N LYS A 161 -8.80 9.76 4.65
CA LYS A 161 -8.10 9.93 5.93
C LYS A 161 -6.60 9.83 5.68
N ASP A 162 -5.83 10.78 6.16
CA ASP A 162 -4.36 10.70 6.08
C ASP A 162 -3.83 10.05 7.35
N MET A 163 -3.25 8.86 7.18
CA MET A 163 -2.56 8.12 8.23
C MET A 163 -1.06 8.38 8.15
N THR A 164 -0.47 8.84 9.24
CA THR A 164 0.99 8.92 9.37
C THR A 164 1.52 7.62 9.95
N LEU A 165 2.53 7.04 9.32
CA LEU A 165 3.25 5.86 9.78
C LEU A 165 4.68 6.25 10.18
N GLY A 166 5.18 5.62 11.23
CA GLY A 166 6.54 5.84 11.69
C GLY A 166 6.96 4.89 12.80
N PHE A 167 8.20 5.04 13.25
CA PHE A 167 8.76 4.28 14.37
C PHE A 167 9.78 5.15 15.11
N ASP A 168 10.08 4.79 16.37
CA ASP A 168 11.06 5.50 17.20
C ASP A 168 10.85 7.03 17.25
N GLY A 169 9.58 7.46 17.30
CA GLY A 169 9.18 8.88 17.32
C GLY A 169 9.32 9.63 16.00
N THR A 170 9.81 8.98 14.94
CA THR A 170 10.02 9.60 13.62
C THR A 170 8.85 9.30 12.69
N LYS A 171 8.22 10.34 12.14
CA LYS A 171 7.22 10.23 11.08
C LYS A 171 7.92 9.93 9.76
N ILE A 172 7.51 8.87 9.06
CA ILE A 172 8.28 8.31 7.94
C ILE A 172 7.47 8.29 6.65
N LEU A 173 6.22 7.86 6.71
CA LEU A 173 5.37 7.66 5.54
C LEU A 173 3.98 8.21 5.82
N SER A 174 3.43 8.98 4.90
CA SER A 174 2.02 9.34 4.90
C SER A 174 1.28 8.42 3.93
N VAL A 175 0.17 7.86 4.37
CA VAL A 175 -0.72 7.01 3.57
C VAL A 175 -2.10 7.65 3.56
N SER A 176 -2.56 8.06 2.39
CA SER A 176 -3.92 8.57 2.20
C SER A 176 -4.86 7.39 2.01
N CYS A 177 -5.72 7.13 2.98
CA CYS A 177 -6.66 6.03 3.02
C CYS A 177 -8.04 6.49 2.53
N LEU A 178 -8.48 5.96 1.39
CA LEU A 178 -9.79 6.25 0.80
C LEU A 178 -10.79 5.17 1.22
N LYS A 179 -11.97 5.58 1.68
CA LYS A 179 -13.09 4.67 1.95
C LYS A 179 -13.75 4.28 0.62
N LYS A 180 -13.69 2.99 0.29
CA LYS A 180 -14.27 2.41 -0.93
C LYS A 180 -15.80 2.29 -0.80
N PRO A 181 -16.53 2.10 -1.92
CA PRO A 181 -17.99 1.92 -1.90
C PRO A 181 -18.47 0.72 -1.07
N ASP A 182 -17.65 -0.33 -0.95
CA ASP A 182 -17.92 -1.53 -0.13
C ASP A 182 -17.77 -1.29 1.39
N GLY A 183 -17.43 -0.07 1.79
CA GLY A 183 -17.24 0.32 3.19
C GLY A 183 -15.85 0.06 3.75
N THR A 184 -14.98 -0.63 3.02
CA THR A 184 -13.59 -0.91 3.42
C THR A 184 -12.64 0.20 2.96
N TYR A 185 -11.44 0.28 3.53
CA TYR A 185 -10.43 1.26 3.17
C TYR A 185 -9.43 0.70 2.15
N GLY A 186 -8.93 1.58 1.28
CA GLY A 186 -7.80 1.33 0.39
C GLY A 186 -6.80 2.47 0.47
N VAL A 187 -5.59 2.23 -0.02
CA VAL A 187 -4.59 3.27 -0.29
C VAL A 187 -5.07 4.06 -1.51
N SER A 188 -5.03 5.39 -1.42
CA SER A 188 -5.20 6.30 -2.57
C SER A 188 -3.87 6.92 -2.97
N PHE A 189 -2.98 7.15 -1.99
CA PHE A 189 -1.66 7.69 -2.20
C PHE A 189 -0.70 7.32 -1.06
N MET A 190 0.60 7.22 -1.35
CA MET A 190 1.67 6.98 -0.39
C MET A 190 2.80 7.97 -0.64
N ARG A 191 3.35 8.57 0.42
CA ARG A 191 4.40 9.59 0.32
C ARG A 191 5.38 9.51 1.48
N TYR A 192 6.66 9.37 1.15
CA TYR A 192 7.72 9.46 2.14
C TYR A 192 7.82 10.89 2.68
N LEU A 193 7.95 11.00 4.00
CA LEU A 193 8.14 12.26 4.73
C LEU A 193 9.61 12.50 5.07
N VAL A 194 10.47 11.53 4.78
CA VAL A 194 11.90 11.52 5.09
C VAL A 194 12.69 11.01 3.88
N SER A 195 13.97 11.38 3.82
CA SER A 195 14.93 10.73 2.91
C SER A 195 15.22 9.30 3.38
N LEU A 196 15.48 8.39 2.44
CA LEU A 196 15.98 7.04 2.75
C LEU A 196 17.40 7.04 3.29
N GLN A 197 18.21 8.05 2.92
CA GLN A 197 19.58 8.22 3.41
C GLN A 197 19.53 8.65 4.88
N GLY A 198 19.60 7.68 5.80
CA GLY A 198 19.62 7.93 7.25
C GLY A 198 18.65 7.08 8.05
N LEU A 199 17.70 6.40 7.39
CA LEU A 199 16.91 5.35 8.01
C LEU A 199 17.85 4.15 8.21
N LYS A 200 18.22 3.85 9.47
CA LYS A 200 19.01 2.66 9.83
C LYS A 200 18.19 1.41 9.45
N GLN A 201 18.44 0.88 8.24
CA GLN A 201 17.75 -0.27 7.64
C GLN A 201 17.90 -1.55 8.47
#